data_AF-A0A953TZ87-F1
#
_entry.id   AF-A0A953TZ87-F1
#
_cell.length_a   1.000
_cell.length_b   1.000
_cell.length_c   1.000
_cell.angle_alpha   90.00
_cell.angle_beta   90.00
_cell.angle_gamma   90.00
#
_symmetry.space_group_name_H-M   'P 1'
#
loop_
_entity.id
_entity.type
_entity.pdbx_description
1 polymer ?
#
loop_
_entity_poly.entity_id
_entity_poly.type
_entity_poly.pdbx_seq_one_letter_code
_entity_poly.pdbx_strand_id
1 'polypeptide(L)'
;MDLLAVVRVAMRALARNKMRTALTMLGIIIGVGAVICTVAIGEGASNQVQEQLRNLGDNIVFIAAGSVNQHGVHMGSAATKTLSLLDAKAIQQQIPLVTRVSPG
;
A
#
# COMPACT_ATOMS: atom_id res chain seq x y z
N MET A 1 29.67 26.07 -31.85
CA MET A 1 28.62 26.61 -30.96
C MET A 1 29.14 26.53 -29.54
N ASP A 2 29.64 27.63 -28.97
CA ASP A 2 30.26 27.60 -27.64
C ASP A 2 29.22 27.64 -26.52
N LEU A 3 28.87 26.46 -26.00
CA LEU A 3 27.93 26.29 -24.88
C LEU A 3 28.33 27.12 -23.65
N LEU A 4 29.64 27.23 -23.38
CA LEU A 4 30.17 28.03 -22.27
C LEU A 4 29.88 29.53 -22.43
N ALA A 5 29.89 30.05 -23.66
CA ALA A 5 29.56 31.44 -23.92
C ALA A 5 28.07 31.71 -23.66
N VAL A 6 27.20 30.79 -24.08
CA VAL A 6 25.74 30.88 -23.86
C VAL A 6 25.40 30.88 -22.37
N VAL A 7 25.96 29.95 -21.60
CA VAL A 7 25.74 29.89 -20.13
C VAL A 7 26.21 31.17 -19.44
N ARG A 8 27.38 31.70 -19.84
CA ARG A 8 27.91 32.96 -19.28
C ARG A 8 27.00 34.15 -19.56
N VAL A 9 26.43 34.24 -20.76
CA VAL A 9 25.47 35.30 -21.13
C VAL A 9 24.15 35.13 -20.37
N ALA A 10 23.63 33.91 -20.25
CA ALA A 10 22.40 33.63 -19.51
C ALA A 10 22.53 34.00 -18.02
N MET A 11 23.62 33.63 -17.37
CA MET A 11 23.88 33.97 -15.97
C MET A 11 23.95 35.50 -15.74
N ARG A 12 24.58 36.24 -16.66
CA ARG A 12 24.59 37.71 -16.61
C ARG A 12 23.20 38.30 -16.81
N ALA A 13 22.40 37.75 -17.72
CA ALA A 13 21.03 38.22 -17.96
C ALA A 13 20.10 37.98 -16.75
N LEU A 14 20.21 36.84 -16.09
CA LEU A 14 19.49 36.52 -14.85
C LEU A 14 19.91 37.45 -13.70
N ALA A 15 21.21 37.72 -13.55
CA ALA A 15 21.72 38.62 -12.51
C ALA A 15 21.26 40.08 -12.67
N ARG A 16 20.91 40.52 -13.89
CA ARG A 16 20.35 41.86 -14.15
C ARG A 16 18.92 42.03 -13.66
N ASN A 17 18.10 40.97 -13.68
CA ASN A 17 16.68 41.01 -13.29
C ASN A 17 16.40 40.25 -12.00
N LYS A 18 17.16 40.55 -10.93
CA LYS A 18 17.15 39.80 -9.67
C LYS A 18 15.76 39.53 -9.11
N MET A 19 14.88 40.53 -9.06
CA MET A 19 13.53 40.39 -8.51
C MET A 19 12.67 39.43 -9.35
N ARG A 20 12.69 39.57 -10.68
CA ARG A 20 11.93 38.70 -11.58
C ARG A 20 12.42 37.27 -11.49
N THR A 21 13.74 37.08 -11.59
CA THR A 21 14.38 35.76 -11.51
C THR A 21 14.12 35.09 -10.16
N ALA A 22 14.18 35.83 -9.05
CA ALA A 22 13.88 35.29 -7.72
C ALA A 22 12.42 34.82 -7.62
N LEU A 23 11.45 35.64 -8.04
CA LEU A 23 10.03 35.29 -7.96
C LEU A 23 9.68 34.10 -8.85
N THR A 24 10.26 34.00 -10.05
CA THR A 24 10.03 32.85 -10.94
C THR A 24 10.62 31.56 -10.37
N MET A 25 11.82 31.63 -9.77
CA MET A 25 12.44 30.46 -9.14
C MET A 25 11.66 30.02 -7.91
N LEU A 26 11.21 30.98 -7.09
CA LEU A 26 10.43 30.71 -5.88
C LEU A 26 9.11 30.01 -6.23
N GLY A 27 8.41 30.44 -7.28
CA GLY A 27 7.20 29.78 -7.76
C GLY A 27 7.43 28.32 -8.15
N ILE A 28 8.52 28.02 -8.87
CA ILE A 28 8.87 26.65 -9.27
C ILE A 28 9.24 25.80 -8.04
N ILE A 29 10.01 26.34 -7.10
CA ILE A 29 10.44 25.63 -5.88
C ILE A 29 9.22 25.24 -5.04
N ILE A 30 8.30 26.18 -4.80
CA ILE A 30 7.09 25.91 -4.02
C ILE A 30 6.17 24.95 -4.78
N GLY A 31 5.98 25.16 -6.10
CA GLY A 31 5.12 24.31 -6.92
C GLY A 31 5.58 22.85 -6.94
N VAL A 32 6.86 22.62 -7.22
CA VAL A 32 7.43 21.26 -7.24
C VAL A 32 7.48 20.67 -5.83
N GLY A 33 7.84 21.46 -4.81
CA GLY A 33 7.87 21.02 -3.41
C GLY A 33 6.50 20.57 -2.90
N ALA A 34 5.44 21.31 -3.22
CA ALA A 34 4.08 20.94 -2.82
C ALA A 34 3.64 19.61 -3.44
N VAL A 35 3.93 19.38 -4.72
CA VAL A 35 3.60 18.12 -5.41
C VAL A 35 4.39 16.95 -4.83
N ILE A 36 5.68 17.11 -4.57
CA ILE A 36 6.50 16.06 -3.94
C ILE A 36 5.95 15.71 -2.56
N CYS A 37 5.64 16.72 -1.74
CA CYS A 37 5.09 16.51 -0.40
C CYS A 37 3.76 15.75 -0.43
N THR A 38 2.81 16.14 -1.29
CA THR A 38 1.50 15.48 -1.34
C THR A 38 1.60 14.04 -1.84
N VAL A 39 2.46 13.77 -2.81
CA VAL A 39 2.73 12.39 -3.29
C VAL A 39 3.36 11.56 -2.18
N ALA A 40 4.39 12.06 -1.51
CA ALA A 40 5.07 11.36 -0.42
C ALA A 40 4.11 11.05 0.74
N ILE A 41 3.23 11.99 1.11
CA ILE A 41 2.20 11.77 2.13
C ILE A 41 1.21 10.71 1.68
N GLY A 42 0.71 10.78 0.43
CA GLY A 42 -0.26 9.82 -0.09
C GLY A 42 0.28 8.39 -0.15
N GLU A 43 1.50 8.23 -0.65
CA GLU A 43 2.18 6.94 -0.74
C GLU A 43 2.53 6.40 0.65
N GLY A 44 3.05 7.24 1.54
CA GLY A 44 3.34 6.86 2.92
C GLY A 44 2.10 6.41 3.69
N ALA A 45 0.98 7.11 3.55
CA ALA A 45 -0.28 6.72 4.15
C ALA A 45 -0.81 5.39 3.59
N SER A 46 -0.77 5.20 2.27
CA SER A 46 -1.15 3.94 1.63
C SER A 46 -0.32 2.76 2.13
N ASN A 47 0.99 2.95 2.24
CA ASN A 47 1.90 1.92 2.73
C ASN A 47 1.63 1.58 4.20
N GLN A 48 1.38 2.60 5.04
CA GLN A 48 1.04 2.37 6.45
C GLN A 48 -0.28 1.59 6.61
N VAL A 49 -1.30 1.92 5.82
CA VAL A 49 -2.57 1.19 5.84
C VAL A 49 -2.38 -0.25 5.35
N GLN A 50 -1.59 -0.48 4.30
CA GLN A 50 -1.27 -1.82 3.83
C GLN A 50 -0.50 -2.63 4.88
N GLU A 51 0.45 -2.03 5.59
CA GLU A 51 1.21 -2.71 6.63
C GLU A 51 0.33 -3.05 7.85
N GLN A 52 -0.58 -2.16 8.23
CA GLN A 52 -1.60 -2.47 9.22
C GLN A 52 -2.48 -3.63 8.76
N LEU A 53 -2.96 -3.61 7.52
CA LEU A 53 -3.79 -4.69 6.97
C LEU A 53 -3.06 -6.03 6.94
N ARG A 54 -1.78 -6.05 6.56
CA ARG A 54 -0.91 -7.23 6.63
C ARG A 54 -0.76 -7.76 8.05
N ASN A 55 -0.65 -6.87 9.04
CA ASN A 55 -0.54 -7.23 10.45
C ASN A 55 -1.84 -7.81 11.03
N LEU A 56 -3.01 -7.46 10.47
CA LEU A 56 -4.27 -8.14 10.77
C LEU A 56 -4.31 -9.59 10.25
N GLY A 57 -3.35 -9.96 9.40
CA GLY A 57 -3.22 -11.29 8.81
C GLY A 57 -3.80 -11.31 7.41
N ASP A 58 -2.99 -10.89 6.43
CA ASP A 58 -3.30 -11.20 5.04
C ASP A 58 -3.17 -12.72 4.83
N ASN A 59 -4.16 -13.31 4.16
CA ASN A 59 -4.25 -14.74 3.80
C ASN A 59 -4.77 -15.69 4.89
N ILE A 60 -5.75 -15.27 5.69
CA ILE A 60 -6.50 -16.16 6.62
C ILE A 60 -7.67 -16.81 5.89
N VAL A 61 -7.75 -18.14 5.94
CA VAL A 61 -8.90 -18.92 5.48
C VAL A 61 -9.62 -19.51 6.69
N PHE A 62 -10.86 -19.08 6.93
CA PHE A 62 -11.69 -19.59 8.02
C PHE A 62 -12.52 -20.78 7.54
N ILE A 63 -12.39 -21.92 8.23
CA ILE A 63 -13.10 -23.16 7.91
C ILE A 63 -13.98 -23.52 9.11
N ALA A 64 -15.30 -23.61 8.89
CA ALA A 64 -16.27 -23.98 9.91
C ALA A 64 -17.09 -25.21 9.48
N ALA A 65 -17.47 -26.04 10.46
CA ALA A 65 -18.30 -27.22 10.23
C ALA A 65 -19.79 -26.86 10.25
N GLY A 66 -20.58 -27.53 9.41
CA GLY A 66 -22.03 -27.35 9.36
C GLY A 66 -22.48 -26.32 8.33
N SER A 67 -23.66 -25.78 8.54
CA SER A 67 -24.37 -24.95 7.59
C SER A 67 -24.04 -23.46 7.70
N VAL A 68 -23.81 -22.81 6.56
CA VAL A 68 -23.38 -21.41 6.46
C VAL A 68 -24.47 -20.56 5.81
N ASN A 69 -25.26 -19.83 6.59
CA ASN A 69 -26.26 -18.91 6.05
C ASN A 69 -25.61 -17.70 5.39
N GLN A 70 -25.85 -17.50 4.10
CA GLN A 70 -25.44 -16.31 3.36
C GLN A 70 -26.67 -15.68 2.71
N HIS A 71 -26.88 -14.37 2.92
CA HIS A 71 -27.97 -13.58 2.31
C HIS A 71 -29.42 -14.03 2.64
N GLY A 72 -29.69 -14.43 3.88
CA GLY A 72 -31.07 -14.66 4.37
C GLY A 72 -31.65 -16.05 4.11
N VAL A 73 -30.88 -16.94 3.49
CA VAL A 73 -31.26 -18.35 3.28
C VAL A 73 -30.77 -19.20 4.45
N HIS A 74 -31.65 -20.01 5.02
CA HIS A 74 -31.31 -21.03 6.04
C HIS A 74 -30.64 -22.23 5.36
N MET A 75 -29.41 -22.57 5.76
CA MET A 75 -28.57 -23.58 5.13
C MET A 75 -28.55 -24.89 5.93
N GLY A 76 -29.40 -25.02 6.98
CA GLY A 76 -29.49 -26.23 7.81
C GLY A 76 -28.59 -26.21 9.05
N SER A 77 -28.35 -27.38 9.66
CA SER A 77 -27.91 -27.53 11.05
C SER A 77 -26.43 -27.21 11.30
N ALA A 78 -26.18 -26.27 12.22
CA ALA A 78 -24.90 -25.94 12.82
C ALA A 78 -24.37 -27.00 13.82
N ALA A 79 -24.90 -28.24 13.79
CA ALA A 79 -24.62 -29.25 14.82
C ALA A 79 -23.72 -30.42 14.39
N THR A 80 -23.40 -30.57 13.10
CA THR A 80 -22.51 -31.66 12.69
C THR A 80 -21.05 -31.23 12.87
N LYS A 81 -20.44 -31.60 14.00
CA LYS A 81 -18.99 -31.52 14.21
C LYS A 81 -18.29 -32.57 13.34
N THR A 82 -18.14 -32.29 12.05
CA THR A 82 -17.35 -33.11 11.13
C THR A 82 -15.87 -32.74 11.15
N LEU A 83 -15.54 -31.49 11.50
CA LEU A 83 -14.15 -31.06 11.64
C LEU A 83 -13.54 -31.62 12.92
N SER A 84 -12.45 -32.36 12.74
CA SER A 84 -11.66 -32.97 13.78
C SER A 84 -10.25 -32.36 13.85
N LEU A 85 -9.55 -32.62 14.95
CA LEU A 85 -8.14 -32.21 15.10
C LEU A 85 -7.21 -32.90 14.07
N LEU A 86 -7.62 -34.06 13.54
CA LEU A 86 -6.85 -34.76 12.51
C LEU A 86 -6.91 -33.99 11.18
N ASP A 87 -8.03 -33.37 10.87
CA ASP A 87 -8.18 -32.55 9.65
C ASP A 87 -7.28 -31.33 9.69
N ALA A 88 -7.16 -30.68 10.86
CA ALA A 88 -6.23 -29.57 11.06
C ALA A 88 -4.75 -29.98 10.80
N LYS A 89 -4.34 -31.17 11.26
CA LYS A 89 -3.00 -31.70 11.00
C LYS A 89 -2.81 -32.11 9.53
N ALA A 90 -3.82 -32.73 8.93
CA ALA A 90 -3.79 -33.12 7.52
C ALA A 90 -3.64 -31.90 6.61
N ILE A 91 -4.38 -30.82 6.87
CA ILE A 91 -4.27 -29.54 6.15
C ILE A 91 -2.85 -28.98 6.24
N GLN A 92 -2.24 -28.99 7.43
CA GLN A 92 -0.87 -28.50 7.63
C GLN A 92 0.18 -29.35 6.91
N GLN A 93 -0.03 -30.67 6.81
CA GLN A 93 0.96 -31.59 6.23
C GLN A 93 0.83 -31.73 4.71
N GLN A 94 -0.39 -31.70 4.19
CA GLN A 94 -0.68 -31.99 2.78
C GLN A 94 -0.71 -30.73 1.91
N ILE A 95 -0.90 -29.54 2.50
CA ILE A 95 -1.00 -28.28 1.74
C ILE A 95 0.24 -27.42 2.01
N PRO A 96 1.22 -27.34 1.07
CA PRO A 96 2.46 -26.60 1.27
C PRO A 96 2.27 -25.08 1.44
N LEU A 97 1.13 -24.54 0.99
CA LEU A 97 0.79 -23.12 1.07
C LEU A 97 0.29 -22.70 2.46
N VAL A 98 -0.11 -23.64 3.32
CA VAL A 98 -0.66 -23.34 4.65
C VAL A 98 0.47 -23.39 5.67
N THR A 99 0.94 -22.21 6.09
CA THR A 99 2.07 -22.10 7.04
C THR A 99 1.67 -22.39 8.48
N ARG A 100 0.47 -21.98 8.89
CA ARG A 100 -0.04 -22.14 10.26
C ARG A 100 -1.50 -22.54 10.23
N VAL A 101 -1.86 -23.45 11.11
CA VAL A 101 -3.25 -23.87 11.37
C VAL A 101 -3.50 -23.70 12.87
N SER A 102 -4.61 -23.08 13.23
CA SER A 102 -5.09 -23.00 14.61
C SER A 102 -6.46 -23.67 14.68
N PRO A 103 -6.59 -24.84 15.33
CA PRO A 103 -7.91 -25.38 15.65
C PRO A 103 -8.57 -24.49 16.71
N GLY A 104 -9.87 -24.21 16.53
CA GLY A 104 -10.73 -23.44 17.43
C GLY A 104 -11.84 -24.28 18.02
#